data_AF-A0A073IHK7-F1
#
_entry.id   AF-A0A073IHK7-F1
#
_cell.length_a   1.000
_cell.length_b   1.000
_cell.length_c   1.000
_cell.angle_alpha   90.00
_cell.angle_beta   90.00
_cell.angle_gamma   90.00
#
_symmetry.space_group_name_H-M   'P 1'
#
loop_
_entity.id
_entity.type
_entity.pdbx_description
1 polymer ?
#
loop_
_entity_poly.entity_id
_entity_poly.type
_entity_poly.pdbx_seq_one_letter_code
_entity_poly.pdbx_strand_id
1 'polypeptide(L)'
;MKPVKFSFALWASVALLGACTQFPALDHTISPELANADYPELVPLQPVLAAAQNSRVEPVQAGAAIDGRVAALKARAARLRGSVLTGAERQRLAKGLR
;
A
#
# COMPACT_ATOMS: atom_id res chain seq x y z
N MET A 1 12.10 -22.11 44.66
CA MET A 1 11.79 -21.71 43.27
C MET A 1 10.40 -21.07 43.17
N LYS A 2 10.17 -19.95 43.85
CA LYS A 2 8.91 -19.17 43.78
C LYS A 2 9.06 -17.61 43.72
N PRO A 3 10.26 -16.97 43.88
CA PRO A 3 10.31 -15.50 43.91
C PRO A 3 10.16 -14.86 42.52
N VAL A 4 10.54 -15.57 41.44
CA VAL A 4 10.51 -15.04 40.07
C VAL A 4 9.08 -14.75 39.61
N LYS A 5 8.11 -15.59 39.97
CA LYS A 5 6.69 -15.41 39.60
C LYS A 5 6.06 -14.21 40.32
N PHE A 6 6.42 -13.99 41.58
CA PHE A 6 5.90 -12.87 42.37
C PHE A 6 6.49 -11.53 41.92
N SER A 7 7.78 -11.52 41.57
CA SER A 7 8.45 -10.34 41.03
C SER A 7 7.93 -9.95 39.65
N PHE A 8 7.62 -10.94 38.79
CA PHE A 8 7.01 -10.71 37.48
C PHE A 8 5.58 -10.15 37.59
N ALA A 9 4.78 -10.66 38.54
CA ALA A 9 3.43 -10.15 38.80
C ALA A 9 3.45 -8.70 39.33
N LEU A 10 4.40 -8.38 40.22
CA LEU A 10 4.60 -7.02 40.73
C LEU A 10 4.96 -6.04 39.60
N TRP A 11 5.89 -6.42 38.73
CA TRP A 11 6.29 -5.60 37.58
C TRP A 11 5.15 -5.40 36.57
N ALA A 12 4.36 -6.45 36.29
CA ALA A 12 3.19 -6.34 35.42
C ALA A 12 2.13 -5.37 36.00
N SER A 13 1.93 -5.37 37.31
CA SER A 13 0.99 -4.45 37.98
C SER A 13 1.44 -2.99 37.89
N VAL A 14 2.74 -2.72 38.08
CA VAL A 14 3.33 -1.38 37.91
C VAL A 14 3.19 -0.88 36.47
N ALA A 15 3.37 -1.75 35.48
CA ALA A 15 3.20 -1.39 34.07
C ALA A 15 1.74 -1.06 33.69
N LEU A 16 0.76 -1.77 34.25
CA LEU A 16 -0.67 -1.46 34.03
C LEU A 16 -1.09 -0.10 34.61
N LEU A 17 -0.50 0.32 35.74
CA LEU A 17 -0.76 1.62 36.35
C LEU A 17 -0.30 2.80 35.45
N GLY A 18 0.73 2.60 34.62
CA GLY A 18 1.23 3.59 33.66
C GLY A 18 0.54 3.56 32.27
N ALA A 19 -0.22 2.51 31.97
CA ALA A 19 -0.94 2.40 30.69
C ALA A 19 -2.22 3.26 30.65
N CYS A 20 -2.71 3.73 31.81
CA CYS A 20 -3.72 4.77 31.95
C CYS A 20 -3.08 6.16 32.18
N THR A 21 -1.90 6.43 31.62
CA THR A 21 -1.24 7.73 31.76
C THR A 21 -2.01 8.84 31.04
N GLN A 22 -1.96 10.01 31.65
CA GLN A 22 -2.68 11.22 31.28
C GLN A 22 -2.30 11.66 29.87
N PHE A 23 -3.32 11.90 29.01
CA PHE A 23 -3.14 12.58 27.74
C PHE A 23 -2.35 13.87 27.99
N PRO A 24 -1.21 14.09 27.30
CA PRO A 24 -0.44 15.31 27.48
C PRO A 24 -1.33 16.51 27.16
N ALA A 25 -1.22 17.60 27.93
CA ALA A 25 -2.00 18.81 27.67
C ALA A 25 -1.58 19.41 26.33
N LEU A 26 -2.33 19.08 25.25
CA LEU A 26 -2.15 19.68 23.92
C LEU A 26 -2.69 21.11 23.86
N ASP A 27 -3.36 21.58 24.92
CA ASP A 27 -3.97 22.91 25.01
C ASP A 27 -2.95 24.05 24.82
N HIS A 28 -1.65 23.77 25.00
CA HIS A 28 -0.57 24.73 24.79
C HIS A 28 0.06 24.68 23.38
N THR A 29 -0.42 23.81 22.49
CA THR A 29 0.06 23.75 21.10
C THR A 29 -0.66 24.74 20.17
N ILE A 30 -1.80 25.27 20.62
CA ILE A 30 -2.58 26.26 19.89
C ILE A 30 -2.11 27.65 20.32
N SER A 31 -1.53 28.40 19.39
CA SER A 31 -1.20 29.81 19.59
C SER A 31 -2.46 30.62 19.90
N PRO A 32 -2.39 31.68 20.73
CA PRO A 32 -3.56 32.49 21.08
C PRO A 32 -4.28 33.08 19.86
N GLU A 33 -3.55 33.35 18.78
CA GLU A 33 -4.09 33.80 17.50
C GLU A 33 -5.01 32.74 16.87
N LEU A 34 -4.58 31.48 16.87
CA LEU A 34 -5.33 30.34 16.31
C LEU A 34 -6.52 29.95 17.19
N ALA A 35 -6.42 30.14 18.51
CA ALA A 35 -7.52 29.90 19.44
C ALA A 35 -8.69 30.89 19.29
N ASN A 36 -8.40 32.10 18.80
CA ASN A 36 -9.39 33.15 18.54
C ASN A 36 -9.71 33.32 17.05
N ALA A 37 -9.14 32.48 16.19
CA ALA A 37 -9.43 32.51 14.76
C ALA A 37 -10.84 31.99 14.48
N ASP A 38 -11.47 32.53 13.45
CA ASP A 38 -12.72 31.99 12.96
C ASP A 38 -12.52 30.54 12.49
N TYR A 39 -13.52 29.69 12.76
CA TYR A 39 -13.53 28.34 12.23
C TYR A 39 -13.54 28.39 10.69
N PRO A 40 -12.83 27.46 10.03
CA PRO A 40 -12.84 27.40 8.57
C PRO A 40 -14.24 27.09 8.05
N GLU A 41 -14.54 27.62 6.87
CA GLU A 41 -15.79 27.33 6.18
C GLU A 41 -15.90 25.83 5.88
N LEU A 42 -16.97 25.21 6.38
CA LEU A 42 -17.22 23.79 6.15
C LEU A 42 -17.71 23.59 4.71
N VAL A 43 -16.91 22.91 3.90
CA VAL A 43 -17.30 22.56 2.54
C VAL A 43 -18.32 21.40 2.57
N PRO A 44 -19.45 21.50 1.86
CA PRO A 44 -20.42 20.42 1.76
C PRO A 44 -19.80 19.14 1.19
N LEU A 45 -20.11 17.98 1.80
CA LEU A 45 -19.54 16.69 1.38
C LEU A 45 -20.20 16.14 0.11
N GLN A 46 -21.45 16.50 -0.16
CA GLN A 46 -22.24 15.93 -1.25
C GLN A 46 -21.62 16.18 -2.65
N PRO A 47 -21.16 17.40 -2.99
CA PRO A 47 -20.46 17.65 -4.26
C PRO A 47 -19.15 16.84 -4.39
N VAL A 48 -18.39 16.70 -3.30
CA VAL A 48 -17.14 15.93 -3.28
C VAL A 48 -17.42 14.45 -3.56
N LEU A 49 -18.46 13.90 -2.92
CA LEU A 49 -18.87 12.52 -3.13
C LEU A 49 -19.41 12.28 -4.54
N ALA A 50 -20.16 13.23 -5.11
CA ALA A 50 -20.64 13.15 -6.49
C ALA A 50 -19.46 13.14 -7.49
N ALA A 51 -18.45 13.98 -7.29
CA ALA A 51 -17.25 13.98 -8.13
C ALA A 51 -16.46 12.65 -8.05
N ALA A 52 -16.39 12.04 -6.86
CA ALA A 52 -15.74 10.74 -6.67
C ALA A 52 -16.44 9.60 -7.44
N GLN A 53 -17.77 9.65 -7.58
CA GLN A 53 -18.53 8.65 -8.35
C GLN A 53 -18.16 8.68 -9.84
N ASN A 54 -17.86 9.86 -10.39
CA ASN A 54 -17.46 10.03 -11.79
C ASN A 54 -16.03 9.54 -12.08
N SER A 55 -15.21 9.33 -11.04
CA SER A 55 -13.83 8.84 -11.16
C SER A 55 -13.72 7.32 -11.03
N ARG A 56 -14.85 6.62 -10.87
CA ARG A 56 -14.84 5.15 -10.76
C ARG A 56 -14.53 4.56 -12.14
N VAL A 57 -13.50 3.73 -12.18
CA VAL A 57 -13.20 2.91 -13.35
C VAL A 57 -14.37 1.95 -13.56
N GLU A 58 -15.05 2.06 -14.70
CA GLU A 58 -16.12 1.12 -15.07
C GLU A 58 -15.49 -0.28 -15.29
N PRO A 59 -15.85 -1.28 -14.47
CA PRO A 59 -15.13 -2.56 -14.44
C PRO A 59 -15.16 -3.32 -15.76
N VAL A 60 -16.26 -3.21 -16.51
CA VAL A 60 -16.45 -3.92 -17.78
C VAL A 60 -15.52 -3.37 -18.86
N GLN A 61 -15.45 -2.05 -19.00
CA GLN A 61 -14.62 -1.35 -19.98
C GLN A 61 -13.13 -1.55 -19.64
N ALA A 62 -12.78 -1.50 -18.35
CA ALA A 62 -11.42 -1.78 -17.91
C ALA A 62 -11.01 -3.24 -18.16
N GLY A 63 -11.90 -4.20 -17.91
CA GLY A 63 -11.67 -5.62 -18.17
C GLY A 63 -11.34 -5.88 -19.64
N ALA A 64 -12.18 -5.38 -20.56
CA ALA A 64 -11.98 -5.57 -21.99
C ALA A 64 -10.63 -5.02 -22.50
N ALA A 65 -10.21 -3.84 -22.01
CA ALA A 65 -8.93 -3.25 -22.38
C ALA A 65 -7.74 -4.08 -21.86
N ILE A 66 -7.83 -4.62 -20.64
CA ILE A 66 -6.80 -5.48 -20.06
C ILE A 66 -6.72 -6.83 -20.78
N ASP A 67 -7.86 -7.45 -21.08
CA ASP A 67 -7.91 -8.73 -21.79
C ASP A 67 -7.29 -8.64 -23.19
N GLY A 68 -7.57 -7.55 -23.92
CA GLY A 68 -6.94 -7.27 -25.21
C GLY A 68 -5.41 -7.17 -25.11
N ARG A 69 -4.90 -6.49 -24.07
CA ARG A 69 -3.45 -6.38 -23.80
C ARG A 69 -2.85 -7.74 -23.45
N VAL A 70 -3.53 -8.54 -22.63
CA VAL A 70 -3.10 -9.90 -22.28
C VAL A 70 -3.01 -10.78 -23.52
N ALA A 71 -4.00 -10.73 -24.40
CA ALA A 71 -4.00 -11.48 -25.65
C ALA A 71 -2.82 -11.09 -26.56
N ALA A 72 -2.58 -9.78 -26.73
CA ALA A 72 -1.46 -9.27 -27.52
C ALA A 72 -0.10 -9.70 -26.96
N LEU A 73 0.08 -9.66 -25.63
CA LEU A 73 1.29 -10.12 -24.95
C LEU A 73 1.52 -11.62 -25.15
N LYS A 74 0.47 -12.44 -25.02
CA LYS A 74 0.53 -13.89 -25.25
C LYS A 74 0.94 -14.19 -26.70
N ALA A 75 0.35 -13.50 -27.68
CA ALA A 75 0.70 -13.65 -29.09
C ALA A 75 2.17 -13.29 -29.37
N ARG A 76 2.66 -12.18 -28.79
CA ARG A 76 4.07 -11.78 -28.90
C ARG A 76 5.00 -12.83 -28.27
N ALA A 77 4.66 -13.34 -27.10
CA ALA A 77 5.44 -14.39 -26.44
C ALA A 77 5.49 -15.68 -27.28
N ALA A 78 4.38 -16.09 -27.90
CA ALA A 78 4.35 -17.24 -28.80
C ALA A 78 5.31 -17.07 -29.99
N ARG A 79 5.37 -15.87 -30.59
CA ARG A 79 6.33 -15.55 -31.66
C ARG A 79 7.78 -15.62 -31.18
N LEU A 80 8.06 -15.17 -29.96
CA LEU A 80 9.41 -15.19 -29.38
C LEU A 80 9.87 -16.58 -28.94
N ARG A 81 8.96 -17.51 -28.63
CA ARG A 81 9.28 -18.87 -28.20
C ARG A 81 9.80 -19.78 -29.33
N GLY A 82 9.69 -19.36 -30.59
CA GLY A 82 10.32 -20.07 -31.70
C GLY A 82 11.85 -20.06 -31.58
N SER A 83 12.53 -21.05 -32.15
CA SER A 83 14.00 -21.01 -32.19
C SER A 83 14.44 -19.90 -33.15
N VAL A 84 14.90 -18.78 -32.61
CA VAL A 84 15.50 -17.68 -33.38
C VAL A 84 16.79 -18.12 -34.09
N LEU A 85 17.43 -19.17 -33.56
CA LEU A 85 18.64 -19.75 -34.12
C LEU A 85 18.32 -21.02 -34.92
N THR A 86 18.83 -21.07 -36.14
CA THR A 86 18.94 -22.29 -36.94
C THR A 86 19.79 -23.35 -36.21
N GLY A 87 19.68 -24.61 -36.63
CA GLY A 87 20.50 -25.69 -36.05
C GLY A 87 22.00 -25.42 -36.16
N ALA A 88 22.44 -24.89 -37.31
CA ALA A 88 23.85 -24.56 -37.56
C ALA A 88 24.35 -23.41 -36.68
N GLU A 89 23.54 -22.37 -36.47
CA GLU A 89 23.89 -21.24 -35.60
C GLU A 89 24.01 -21.68 -34.13
N ARG A 90 23.09 -22.52 -33.64
CA ARG A 90 23.21 -23.12 -32.31
C ARG A 90 24.49 -23.93 -32.15
N GLN A 91 24.85 -24.71 -33.18
CA GLN A 91 26.04 -25.56 -33.15
C GLN A 91 27.34 -24.73 -33.19
N ARG A 92 27.38 -23.59 -33.90
CA ARG A 92 28.50 -22.64 -33.84
C ARG A 92 28.63 -22.02 -32.45
N LEU A 93 27.52 -21.56 -31.86
CA LEU A 93 27.53 -20.94 -30.53
C LEU A 93 28.01 -21.93 -29.45
N ALA A 94 27.52 -23.17 -29.49
CA ALA A 94 27.91 -24.23 -28.55
C ALA A 94 29.38 -24.66 -28.67
N LYS A 95 30.02 -24.42 -29.81
CA LYS A 95 31.46 -24.65 -30.00
C LYS A 95 32.31 -23.50 -29.46
N GLY A 96 31.80 -22.26 -29.46
CA GLY A 96 32.52 -21.09 -28.92
C GLY A 96 32.35 -20.89 -27.40
N LEU A 97 31.41 -21.58 -26.78
CA LEU A 97 31.20 -21.59 -25.31
C LEU A 97 31.98 -22.70 -24.59
N ARG A 98 32.67 -23.57 -25.34
CA ARG A 98 33.62 -24.56 -24.82
C ARG A 98 35.02 -24.00 -24.93
#